data_AF-A0A0G0WDR5-F1
#
_entry.id   AF-A0A0G0WDR5-F1
#
_cell.length_a   1.000
_cell.length_b   1.000
_cell.length_c   1.000
_cell.angle_alpha   90.00
_cell.angle_beta   90.00
_cell.angle_gamma   90.00
#
_symmetry.space_group_name_H-M   'P 1'
#
loop_
_entity.id
_entity.type
_entity.pdbx_description
1 polymer ?
#
loop_
_entity_poly.entity_id
_entity_poly.type
_entity_poly.pdbx_seq_one_letter_code
_entity_poly.pdbx_strand_id
1 'polypeptide(L)'
;MKFNFRKIASALASAAMLGSTVAIAAAANFPAPFVQNGAADVAIVYQNNLDLGAVTDISTALSSAMSSSGNASTAGTTPTGDYVLLAKASDKLNMGNVISTIFGSTVDDDDLEDLLANGVYTNDENTEYDFEQKVTLGSALQVQHFADSDYNNKEPTVGINLTSSEWVLNYTLSFIDQPESDVSSGDLVDFETTNFRLLGRDYFVLDAKNATNVKLTLLDSANTATVSEGESTTVSVGSKTYSAEIVFIGSSEVKLKINGETTSSLAEGGTYKLSDGTYIGIKDILVQDYSGGVKKVEFSIGSGKLEMTSASNIKLNDNTVSGMLSKINMGTSTSGKEKISSIVIEWRTDDEEFLTSETELVMPGFKALKFSANEFTPSEDDFEMTTVSNSGSTKMRLRADVKDGIIDVPFLYSNASGEFTGIGEEANKDMLTSFGLTGLLYNKSTHEYLIASWNSTRDAETYLLKFEQYDNTDGINYTTPEKYVDGSWVGACGTKSDSGGSTPSCDIGSLSLTLNKISGKDSYGGKFVNFTGNAGSSFYRVYTKEG
;
A
#
# COMPACT_ATOMS: atom_id res chain seq x y z
N MET A 1 -18.71 -17.79 50.76
CA MET A 1 -18.19 -18.84 49.84
C MET A 1 -18.85 -18.61 48.49
N LYS A 2 -18.09 -18.33 47.43
CA LYS A 2 -18.61 -18.28 46.06
C LYS A 2 -18.53 -19.69 45.47
N PHE A 3 -19.66 -20.24 45.02
CA PHE A 3 -19.68 -21.49 44.25
C PHE A 3 -19.48 -21.14 42.77
N ASN A 4 -18.36 -21.59 42.18
CA ASN A 4 -18.12 -21.53 40.74
C ASN A 4 -18.65 -22.83 40.11
N PHE A 5 -19.73 -22.76 39.34
CA PHE A 5 -20.16 -23.87 38.50
C PHE A 5 -19.30 -23.92 37.24
N ARG A 6 -18.47 -24.95 37.10
CA ARG A 6 -17.81 -25.27 35.82
C ARG A 6 -18.82 -25.95 34.89
N LYS A 7 -18.93 -25.48 33.64
CA LYS A 7 -19.84 -26.05 32.65
C LYS A 7 -19.28 -27.39 32.16
N ILE A 8 -20.01 -28.50 32.35
CA ILE A 8 -19.64 -29.84 31.89
C ILE A 8 -20.54 -30.19 30.70
N ALA A 9 -19.95 -30.49 29.54
CA ALA A 9 -20.67 -31.04 28.39
C ALA A 9 -20.42 -32.55 28.32
N SER A 10 -21.49 -33.37 28.39
CA SER A 10 -21.38 -34.82 28.20
C SER A 10 -21.57 -35.17 26.72
N ALA A 11 -20.56 -35.79 26.10
CA ALA A 11 -20.68 -36.36 24.76
C ALA A 11 -21.48 -37.67 24.80
N LEU A 12 -22.81 -37.55 24.72
CA LEU A 12 -23.71 -38.69 24.52
C LEU A 12 -24.57 -38.35 23.29
N ALA A 13 -23.97 -38.50 22.11
CA ALA A 13 -24.63 -38.22 20.85
C ALA A 13 -24.27 -39.26 19.80
N SER A 14 -24.75 -40.50 19.95
CA SER A 14 -25.24 -41.30 18.82
C SER A 14 -26.08 -42.48 19.30
N ALA A 15 -27.27 -42.64 18.70
CA ALA A 15 -28.22 -43.75 18.87
C ALA A 15 -29.20 -43.73 20.07
N ALA A 16 -29.98 -42.65 20.23
CA ALA A 16 -31.43 -42.67 20.50
C ALA A 16 -31.99 -41.25 20.71
N MET A 17 -32.67 -40.72 19.69
CA MET A 17 -33.44 -39.47 19.78
C MET A 17 -34.85 -39.75 20.32
N LEU A 18 -35.10 -39.64 21.63
CA LEU A 18 -36.43 -39.38 22.24
C LEU A 18 -36.22 -38.94 23.71
N GLY A 19 -36.14 -37.64 24.01
CA GLY A 19 -36.31 -37.21 25.41
C GLY A 19 -35.67 -35.94 25.97
N SER A 20 -35.04 -35.04 25.20
CA SER A 20 -34.60 -33.76 25.78
C SER A 20 -34.55 -32.61 24.77
N THR A 21 -35.50 -31.69 24.86
CA THR A 21 -35.63 -30.47 24.05
C THR A 21 -34.53 -29.43 24.31
N VAL A 22 -33.58 -29.68 25.21
CA VAL A 22 -32.48 -28.74 25.54
C VAL A 22 -31.21 -29.01 24.74
N ALA A 23 -30.99 -30.24 24.25
CA ALA A 23 -29.74 -30.61 23.56
C ALA A 23 -29.66 -30.16 22.09
N ILE A 24 -30.80 -29.96 21.42
CA ILE A 24 -30.83 -29.56 19.99
C ILE A 24 -30.60 -28.05 19.83
N ALA A 25 -30.92 -27.22 20.84
CA ALA A 25 -30.66 -25.79 20.79
C ALA A 25 -29.16 -25.43 20.97
N ALA A 26 -28.39 -26.28 21.67
CA ALA A 26 -26.96 -26.03 21.93
C ALA A 26 -26.04 -26.43 20.76
N ALA A 27 -26.45 -27.38 19.90
CA ALA A 27 -25.66 -27.75 18.72
C ALA A 27 -25.74 -26.69 17.61
N ALA A 28 -26.85 -25.95 17.52
CA ALA A 28 -27.01 -24.87 16.54
C ALA A 28 -26.16 -23.63 16.87
N ASN A 29 -25.81 -23.43 18.15
CA ASN A 29 -25.01 -22.28 18.61
C ASN A 29 -23.59 -22.68 19.04
N PHE A 30 -23.15 -23.91 18.79
CA PHE A 30 -21.75 -24.28 19.02
C PHE A 30 -20.84 -23.41 18.14
N PRO A 31 -19.82 -22.75 18.72
CA PRO A 31 -19.14 -23.03 19.99
C PRO A 31 -19.63 -22.24 21.23
N ALA A 32 -20.65 -21.39 21.13
CA ALA A 32 -21.27 -20.76 22.31
C ALA A 32 -22.11 -21.78 23.10
N PRO A 33 -22.08 -21.80 24.44
CA PRO A 33 -21.45 -20.85 25.37
C PRO A 33 -20.09 -21.34 25.92
N PHE A 34 -19.39 -22.19 25.19
CA PHE A 34 -18.16 -22.88 25.62
C PHE A 34 -16.89 -22.07 25.35
N VAL A 35 -16.97 -21.16 24.39
CA VAL A 35 -15.95 -20.14 24.13
C VAL A 35 -16.61 -18.77 24.31
N GLN A 36 -16.07 -17.95 25.21
CA GLN A 36 -16.49 -16.55 25.41
C GLN A 36 -15.23 -15.69 25.60
N ASN A 37 -15.13 -14.58 24.87
CA ASN A 37 -14.01 -13.63 24.94
C ASN A 37 -12.63 -14.28 24.72
N GLY A 38 -12.49 -15.15 23.72
CA GLY A 38 -11.22 -15.82 23.39
C GLY A 38 -10.72 -16.85 24.42
N ALA A 39 -11.46 -17.07 25.51
CA ALA A 39 -11.12 -18.06 26.53
C ALA A 39 -12.14 -19.21 26.55
N ALA A 40 -11.64 -20.43 26.43
CA ALA A 40 -12.42 -21.63 26.69
C ALA A 40 -12.22 -22.06 28.15
N ASP A 41 -13.27 -22.00 28.98
CA ASP A 41 -13.27 -22.60 30.33
C ASP A 41 -14.12 -23.89 30.31
N VAL A 42 -13.58 -24.91 29.64
CA VAL A 42 -14.21 -26.22 29.48
C VAL A 42 -13.24 -27.35 29.78
N ALA A 43 -13.72 -28.36 30.49
CA ALA A 43 -13.02 -29.62 30.67
C ALA A 43 -13.73 -30.70 29.84
N ILE A 44 -12.99 -31.33 28.91
CA ILE A 44 -13.49 -32.47 28.14
C ILE A 44 -13.17 -33.73 28.94
N VAL A 45 -14.20 -34.42 29.41
CA VAL A 45 -14.07 -35.67 30.16
C VAL A 45 -14.55 -36.80 29.27
N TYR A 46 -13.71 -37.83 29.09
CA TYR A 46 -14.03 -39.04 28.34
C TYR A 46 -13.69 -40.28 29.17
N GLN A 47 -14.37 -41.40 28.88
CA GLN A 47 -14.35 -42.57 29.76
C GLN A 47 -13.45 -43.70 29.25
N ASN A 48 -13.18 -43.79 27.94
CA ASN A 48 -12.30 -44.82 27.36
C ASN A 48 -11.58 -44.35 26.06
N ASN A 49 -10.62 -45.13 25.57
CA ASN A 49 -9.80 -44.78 24.39
C ASN A 49 -10.55 -44.81 23.05
N LEU A 50 -11.78 -45.34 22.98
CA LEU A 50 -12.59 -45.32 21.76
C LEU A 50 -13.20 -43.94 21.52
N ASP A 51 -13.36 -43.13 22.57
CA ASP A 51 -13.90 -41.77 22.51
C ASP A 51 -12.84 -40.72 22.13
N LEU A 52 -11.56 -41.13 22.01
CA LEU A 52 -10.43 -40.23 21.81
C LEU A 52 -10.50 -39.47 20.46
N GLY A 53 -11.07 -40.09 19.42
CA GLY A 53 -11.29 -39.44 18.12
C GLY A 53 -12.27 -38.26 18.24
N ALA A 54 -13.43 -38.48 18.85
CA ALA A 54 -14.42 -37.43 19.07
C ALA A 54 -13.93 -36.33 20.03
N VAL A 55 -13.13 -36.70 21.03
CA VAL A 55 -12.46 -35.73 21.93
C VAL A 55 -11.48 -34.86 21.16
N THR A 56 -10.73 -35.45 20.23
CA THR A 56 -9.77 -34.73 19.38
C THR A 56 -10.50 -33.78 18.45
N ASP A 57 -11.61 -34.20 17.84
CA ASP A 57 -12.42 -33.36 16.96
C ASP A 57 -13.05 -32.18 17.71
N ILE A 58 -13.62 -32.41 18.90
CA ILE A 58 -14.19 -31.34 19.74
C ILE A 58 -13.10 -30.39 20.24
N SER A 59 -11.95 -30.92 20.66
CA SER A 59 -10.79 -30.12 21.08
C SER A 59 -10.26 -29.27 19.92
N THR A 60 -10.21 -29.82 18.72
CA THR A 60 -9.80 -29.11 17.50
C THR A 60 -10.81 -28.03 17.14
N ALA A 61 -12.11 -28.34 17.17
CA ALA A 61 -13.18 -27.40 16.89
C ALA A 61 -13.23 -26.22 17.90
N LEU A 62 -12.99 -26.49 19.19
CA LEU A 62 -12.86 -25.47 20.23
C LEU A 62 -11.58 -24.64 20.03
N SER A 63 -10.47 -25.26 19.63
CA SER A 63 -9.22 -24.55 19.35
C SER A 63 -9.32 -23.66 18.11
N SER A 64 -9.97 -24.13 17.05
CA SER A 64 -10.28 -23.32 15.87
C SER A 64 -11.25 -22.18 16.18
N ALA A 65 -12.22 -22.43 17.08
CA ALA A 65 -13.12 -21.40 17.57
C ALA A 65 -12.40 -20.36 18.45
N MET A 66 -11.37 -20.74 19.22
CA MET A 66 -10.52 -19.81 19.96
C MET A 66 -9.65 -18.96 19.01
N SER A 67 -9.20 -19.49 17.87
CA SER A 67 -8.52 -18.67 16.84
C SER A 67 -9.48 -17.77 16.05
N SER A 68 -10.77 -18.11 15.97
CA SER A 68 -11.78 -17.26 15.30
C SER A 68 -12.54 -16.31 16.24
N SER A 69 -12.43 -16.49 17.56
CA SER A 69 -13.04 -15.66 18.61
C SER A 69 -12.02 -15.05 19.57
N GLY A 70 -10.73 -15.27 19.31
CA GLY A 70 -9.72 -14.31 19.71
C GLY A 70 -10.17 -13.01 19.09
N ASN A 71 -10.47 -12.03 19.93
CA ASN A 71 -10.46 -10.65 19.50
C ASN A 71 -9.25 -10.50 18.56
N ALA A 72 -9.49 -10.18 17.29
CA ALA A 72 -8.55 -9.39 16.52
C ALA A 72 -8.48 -7.99 17.17
N SER A 73 -8.17 -7.92 18.46
CA SER A 73 -7.78 -6.71 19.14
C SER A 73 -6.27 -6.71 19.13
N THR A 74 -5.73 -6.32 17.98
CA THR A 74 -4.62 -5.39 17.92
C THR A 74 -4.65 -4.68 16.57
N ALA A 75 -5.82 -4.16 16.18
CA ALA A 75 -5.81 -2.93 15.42
C ALA A 75 -5.44 -1.84 16.44
N GLY A 76 -4.27 -1.22 16.25
CA GLY A 76 -3.59 -0.41 17.28
C GLY A 76 -2.12 -0.77 17.56
N THR A 77 -1.61 -1.93 17.16
CA THR A 77 -0.16 -2.23 17.31
C THR A 77 0.59 -2.05 16.01
N THR A 78 1.82 -1.54 16.10
CA THR A 78 2.76 -1.49 14.99
C THR A 78 2.75 -2.82 14.23
N PRO A 79 2.47 -2.81 12.92
CA PRO A 79 2.51 -4.03 12.11
C PRO A 79 3.86 -4.75 12.28
N THR A 80 3.84 -6.07 12.19
CA THR A 80 5.06 -6.89 12.21
C THR A 80 5.31 -7.42 10.80
N GLY A 81 6.58 -7.46 10.37
CA GLY A 81 6.96 -7.82 9.00
C GLY A 81 7.33 -6.58 8.18
N ASP A 82 7.10 -6.65 6.88
CA ASP A 82 7.32 -5.56 5.94
C ASP A 82 6.13 -4.58 5.98
N TYR A 83 6.38 -3.33 6.42
CA TYR A 83 5.34 -2.33 6.58
C TYR A 83 5.87 -0.90 6.43
N VAL A 84 5.00 -0.01 5.95
CA VAL A 84 5.25 1.43 5.88
C VAL A 84 4.12 2.19 6.59
N LEU A 85 4.48 3.25 7.31
CA LEU A 85 3.51 4.19 7.85
C LEU A 85 3.12 5.20 6.77
N LEU A 86 1.84 5.23 6.40
CA LEU A 86 1.30 6.15 5.38
C LEU A 86 1.08 7.57 5.93
N ALA A 87 2.13 8.17 6.48
CA ALA A 87 2.18 9.54 6.98
C ALA A 87 3.59 10.12 6.80
N LYS A 88 3.73 11.44 6.87
CA LYS A 88 5.03 12.12 6.89
C LYS A 88 5.38 12.58 8.29
N ALA A 89 6.67 12.80 8.54
CA ALA A 89 7.13 13.34 9.82
C ALA A 89 6.58 14.76 10.09
N SER A 90 6.38 15.55 9.03
CA SER A 90 5.99 16.97 9.07
C SER A 90 4.60 17.24 8.50
N ASP A 91 3.85 16.20 8.14
CA ASP A 91 2.52 16.29 7.53
C ASP A 91 1.74 15.04 7.93
N LYS A 92 1.03 15.15 9.05
CA LYS A 92 0.24 14.07 9.61
C LYS A 92 -1.10 13.95 8.91
N LEU A 93 -1.62 12.72 8.85
CA LEU A 93 -2.92 12.45 8.27
C LEU A 93 -4.04 13.02 9.16
N ASN A 94 -4.68 14.09 8.71
CA ASN A 94 -5.78 14.76 9.42
C ASN A 94 -7.16 14.35 8.88
N MET A 95 -8.21 14.66 9.64
CA MET A 95 -9.59 14.47 9.18
C MET A 95 -9.85 15.26 7.88
N GLY A 96 -10.46 14.61 6.91
CA GLY A 96 -10.70 15.11 5.56
C GLY A 96 -9.52 14.95 4.60
N ASN A 97 -8.36 14.50 5.06
CA ASN A 97 -7.23 14.22 4.17
C ASN A 97 -7.41 12.88 3.46
N VAL A 98 -6.95 12.86 2.21
CA VAL A 98 -6.78 11.63 1.43
C VAL A 98 -5.34 11.17 1.62
N ILE A 99 -5.11 9.89 1.95
CA ILE A 99 -3.77 9.34 2.23
C ILE A 99 -2.77 9.69 1.13
N SER A 100 -3.16 9.56 -0.15
CA SER A 100 -2.29 9.82 -1.29
C SER A 100 -1.85 11.28 -1.44
N THR A 101 -2.55 12.24 -0.80
CA THR A 101 -2.17 13.65 -0.80
C THR A 101 -1.12 13.97 0.26
N ILE A 102 -1.11 13.19 1.35
CA ILE A 102 -0.20 13.36 2.48
C ILE A 102 1.05 12.52 2.26
N PHE A 103 0.94 11.19 2.19
CA PHE A 103 2.09 10.30 2.04
C PHE A 103 2.72 10.43 0.64
N GLY A 104 1.88 10.46 -0.39
CA GLY A 104 2.26 10.30 -1.79
C GLY A 104 1.36 9.27 -2.46
N SER A 105 1.28 9.30 -3.80
CA SER A 105 0.36 8.41 -4.52
C SER A 105 0.87 6.96 -4.64
N THR A 106 2.13 6.70 -4.34
CA THR A 106 2.77 5.40 -4.57
C THR A 106 3.53 4.92 -3.34
N VAL A 107 3.60 3.59 -3.22
CA VAL A 107 4.43 2.82 -2.28
C VAL A 107 5.24 1.86 -3.14
N ASP A 108 6.55 1.78 -2.95
CA ASP A 108 7.48 0.97 -3.76
C ASP A 108 8.48 0.19 -2.90
N ASP A 109 9.62 -0.23 -3.45
CA ASP A 109 10.63 -1.04 -2.76
C ASP A 109 11.41 -0.26 -1.69
N ASP A 110 11.43 1.08 -1.74
CA ASP A 110 11.97 1.91 -0.66
C ASP A 110 11.07 1.89 0.59
N ASP A 111 9.79 1.56 0.41
CA ASP A 111 8.78 1.52 1.48
C ASP A 111 8.45 0.10 1.96
N LEU A 112 8.39 -0.87 1.04
CA LEU A 112 8.09 -2.28 1.30
C LEU A 112 9.14 -3.19 0.63
N GLU A 113 10.30 -3.32 1.28
CA GLU A 113 11.53 -3.89 0.73
C GLU A 113 11.38 -5.36 0.28
N ASP A 114 10.59 -6.17 1.01
CA ASP A 114 10.45 -7.61 0.75
C ASP A 114 9.28 -7.90 -0.20
N LEU A 115 8.17 -7.19 -0.01
CA LEU A 115 6.92 -7.42 -0.72
C LEU A 115 6.94 -6.83 -2.13
N LEU A 116 7.48 -5.61 -2.27
CA LEU A 116 7.55 -4.86 -3.52
C LEU A 116 8.98 -4.81 -4.09
N ALA A 117 9.86 -5.69 -3.65
CA ALA A 117 11.24 -5.80 -4.15
C ALA A 117 11.33 -5.74 -5.68
N ASN A 118 12.21 -4.89 -6.21
CA ASN A 118 12.60 -4.94 -7.61
C ASN A 118 13.27 -6.29 -7.93
N GLY A 119 13.24 -6.71 -9.20
CA GLY A 119 13.75 -8.03 -9.57
C GLY A 119 14.07 -8.21 -11.05
N VAL A 120 14.48 -9.44 -11.37
CA VAL A 120 14.84 -9.86 -12.72
C VAL A 120 13.95 -11.01 -13.12
N TYR A 121 13.32 -10.88 -14.28
CA TYR A 121 12.56 -11.95 -14.94
C TYR A 121 13.44 -12.60 -16.00
N THR A 122 13.44 -13.93 -16.07
CA THR A 122 14.16 -14.69 -17.09
C THR A 122 13.17 -15.47 -17.95
N ASN A 123 13.17 -15.22 -19.26
CA ASN A 123 12.32 -15.94 -20.21
C ASN A 123 12.89 -17.35 -20.54
N ASP A 124 12.15 -18.17 -21.29
CA ASP A 124 12.59 -19.53 -21.64
C ASP A 124 13.85 -19.55 -22.55
N GLU A 125 14.14 -18.44 -23.24
CA GLU A 125 15.38 -18.22 -23.99
C GLU A 125 16.58 -17.82 -23.10
N ASN A 126 16.42 -17.77 -21.77
CA ASN A 126 17.42 -17.31 -20.79
C ASN A 126 17.83 -15.84 -20.96
N THR A 127 16.95 -15.00 -21.50
CA THR A 127 17.13 -13.55 -21.53
C THR A 127 16.56 -12.94 -20.25
N GLU A 128 17.34 -12.05 -19.63
CA GLU A 128 16.98 -11.37 -18.38
C GLU A 128 16.36 -10.01 -18.66
N TYR A 129 15.33 -9.67 -17.88
CA TYR A 129 14.56 -8.43 -17.98
C TYR A 129 14.33 -7.86 -16.59
N ASP A 130 14.84 -6.66 -16.34
CA ASP A 130 14.64 -5.97 -15.07
C ASP A 130 13.18 -5.48 -14.95
N PHE A 131 12.63 -5.60 -13.74
CA PHE A 131 11.30 -5.09 -13.42
C PHE A 131 11.24 -4.38 -12.06
N GLU A 132 10.30 -3.47 -11.95
CA GLU A 132 9.96 -2.75 -10.73
C GLU A 132 8.54 -3.09 -10.28
N GLN A 133 8.31 -3.10 -8.97
CA GLN A 133 6.97 -3.30 -8.38
C GLN A 133 6.57 -2.07 -7.57
N LYS A 134 5.29 -1.69 -7.65
CA LYS A 134 4.73 -0.62 -6.82
C LYS A 134 3.25 -0.77 -6.58
N VAL A 135 2.76 -0.10 -5.55
CA VAL A 135 1.34 0.10 -5.27
C VAL A 135 1.01 1.57 -5.50
N THR A 136 -0.07 1.84 -6.23
CA THR A 136 -0.65 3.20 -6.36
C THR A 136 -1.91 3.28 -5.50
N LEU A 137 -1.94 4.21 -4.56
CA LEU A 137 -3.01 4.38 -3.57
C LEU A 137 -4.25 5.07 -4.16
N GLY A 138 -5.42 4.56 -3.78
CA GLY A 138 -6.71 5.07 -4.16
C GLY A 138 -7.02 6.45 -3.57
N SER A 139 -7.74 7.29 -4.32
CA SER A 139 -8.18 8.60 -3.84
C SER A 139 -9.35 8.53 -2.85
N ALA A 140 -10.02 7.37 -2.75
CA ALA A 140 -11.12 7.14 -1.80
C ALA A 140 -10.63 6.84 -0.39
N LEU A 141 -9.32 6.63 -0.19
CA LEU A 141 -8.69 6.45 1.13
C LEU A 141 -8.63 7.79 1.88
N GLN A 142 -9.80 8.31 2.24
CA GLN A 142 -9.97 9.58 2.94
C GLN A 142 -10.35 9.32 4.41
N VAL A 143 -9.62 9.94 5.33
CA VAL A 143 -10.02 9.94 6.74
C VAL A 143 -11.23 10.84 6.89
N GLN A 144 -12.30 10.29 7.45
CA GLN A 144 -13.56 11.00 7.61
C GLN A 144 -14.23 10.61 8.92
N HIS A 145 -15.23 11.40 9.28
CA HIS A 145 -16.16 11.07 10.34
C HIS A 145 -17.44 10.53 9.72
N PHE A 146 -17.87 9.34 10.12
CA PHE A 146 -19.05 8.67 9.58
C PHE A 146 -19.88 7.99 10.69
N ALA A 147 -21.11 7.62 10.35
CA ALA A 147 -21.99 6.83 11.19
C ALA A 147 -22.82 5.94 10.26
N ASP A 148 -22.49 4.65 10.21
CA ASP A 148 -23.10 3.71 9.28
C ASP A 148 -23.89 2.60 9.99
N SER A 149 -24.97 2.10 9.40
CA SER A 149 -25.70 0.94 9.94
C SER A 149 -24.86 -0.34 9.92
N ASP A 150 -24.02 -0.47 8.90
CA ASP A 150 -23.23 -1.67 8.66
C ASP A 150 -21.90 -1.65 9.45
N TYR A 151 -21.61 -0.52 10.11
CA TYR A 151 -20.47 -0.36 11.02
C TYR A 151 -20.88 0.21 12.39
N ASN A 152 -20.57 -0.51 13.47
CA ASN A 152 -20.78 -0.08 14.85
C ASN A 152 -22.18 0.55 15.14
N ASN A 153 -23.24 0.01 14.53
CA ASN A 153 -24.64 0.42 14.77
C ASN A 153 -24.92 1.93 14.71
N LYS A 154 -24.30 2.66 13.78
CA LYS A 154 -24.40 4.13 13.61
C LYS A 154 -23.79 4.96 14.74
N GLU A 155 -22.89 4.40 15.53
CA GLU A 155 -22.10 5.21 16.45
C GLU A 155 -21.13 6.10 15.65
N PRO A 156 -21.04 7.40 15.98
CA PRO A 156 -20.10 8.32 15.34
C PRO A 156 -18.66 7.80 15.44
N THR A 157 -18.02 7.58 14.29
CA THR A 157 -16.70 6.95 14.18
C THR A 157 -15.80 7.79 13.28
N VAL A 158 -14.50 7.81 13.59
CA VAL A 158 -13.45 8.36 12.71
C VAL A 158 -12.68 7.21 12.07
N GLY A 159 -12.53 7.25 10.74
CA GLY A 159 -11.83 6.24 9.97
C GLY A 159 -12.01 6.46 8.47
N ILE A 160 -11.87 5.41 7.67
CA ILE A 160 -12.19 5.44 6.23
C ILE A 160 -13.43 4.57 6.01
N ASN A 161 -14.39 5.10 5.26
CA ASN A 161 -15.55 4.34 4.78
C ASN A 161 -15.50 4.34 3.25
N LEU A 162 -15.41 3.15 2.66
CA LEU A 162 -15.37 2.90 1.24
C LEU A 162 -16.68 2.24 0.82
N THR A 163 -17.46 2.90 -0.04
CA THR A 163 -18.65 2.29 -0.64
C THR A 163 -18.26 1.18 -1.63
N SER A 164 -19.21 0.35 -2.06
CA SER A 164 -18.97 -0.65 -3.11
C SER A 164 -18.38 -0.05 -4.39
N SER A 165 -17.48 -0.80 -5.04
CA SER A 165 -16.78 -0.46 -6.29
C SER A 165 -15.80 0.72 -6.19
N GLU A 166 -15.48 1.17 -4.97
CA GLU A 166 -14.47 2.19 -4.73
C GLU A 166 -13.08 1.66 -5.02
N TRP A 167 -12.25 2.51 -5.63
CA TRP A 167 -10.89 2.14 -5.98
C TRP A 167 -9.95 2.27 -4.77
N VAL A 168 -9.42 1.14 -4.32
CA VAL A 168 -8.55 1.05 -3.14
C VAL A 168 -7.09 1.24 -3.53
N LEU A 169 -6.60 0.46 -4.50
CA LEU A 169 -5.23 0.56 -5.01
C LEU A 169 -5.04 -0.15 -6.35
N ASN A 170 -3.90 0.10 -6.99
CA ASN A 170 -3.35 -0.73 -8.06
C ASN A 170 -1.97 -1.24 -7.65
N TYR A 171 -1.79 -2.56 -7.56
CA TYR A 171 -0.45 -3.15 -7.62
C TYR A 171 -0.01 -3.22 -9.08
N THR A 172 1.25 -2.86 -9.36
CA THR A 172 1.82 -2.85 -10.71
C THR A 172 3.22 -3.45 -10.68
N LEU A 173 3.46 -4.44 -11.53
CA LEU A 173 4.80 -4.85 -11.98
C LEU A 173 5.05 -4.20 -13.35
N SER A 174 6.12 -3.42 -13.48
CA SER A 174 6.52 -2.78 -14.74
C SER A 174 7.87 -3.31 -15.18
N PHE A 175 7.97 -3.79 -16.41
CA PHE A 175 9.26 -4.16 -17.00
C PHE A 175 9.99 -2.90 -17.46
N ILE A 176 11.23 -2.73 -17.03
CA ILE A 176 12.13 -1.65 -17.52
C ILE A 176 12.47 -1.97 -18.98
N ASP A 177 12.93 -3.20 -19.21
CA ASP A 177 13.11 -3.79 -20.53
C ASP A 177 12.01 -4.83 -20.78
N GLN A 178 11.19 -4.61 -21.81
CA GLN A 178 9.98 -5.40 -22.02
C GLN A 178 10.31 -6.80 -22.56
N PRO A 179 9.92 -7.90 -21.85
CA PRO A 179 10.14 -9.25 -22.31
C PRO A 179 9.41 -9.51 -23.62
N GLU A 180 10.16 -10.06 -24.57
CA GLU A 180 9.65 -10.48 -25.88
C GLU A 180 9.24 -11.94 -25.84
N SER A 181 8.21 -12.27 -26.61
CA SER A 181 7.83 -13.64 -26.89
C SER A 181 7.47 -13.86 -28.34
N ASP A 182 7.95 -14.96 -28.91
CA ASP A 182 7.39 -15.52 -30.13
C ASP A 182 5.92 -15.94 -29.91
N VAL A 183 5.13 -15.88 -30.99
CA VAL A 183 3.74 -16.34 -31.00
C VAL A 183 3.64 -17.66 -31.75
N SER A 184 3.35 -18.75 -31.03
CA SER A 184 3.16 -20.07 -31.61
C SER A 184 1.83 -20.64 -31.16
N SER A 185 1.00 -21.11 -32.10
CA SER A 185 -0.32 -21.71 -31.81
C SER A 185 -1.28 -20.84 -30.97
N GLY A 186 -1.07 -19.52 -30.92
CA GLY A 186 -1.85 -18.60 -30.10
C GLY A 186 -1.28 -18.36 -28.70
N ASP A 187 -0.05 -18.83 -28.44
CA ASP A 187 0.62 -18.78 -27.15
C ASP A 187 1.85 -17.88 -27.22
N LEU A 188 2.17 -17.25 -26.08
CA LEU A 188 3.39 -16.50 -25.84
C LEU A 188 4.44 -17.46 -25.24
N VAL A 189 5.03 -18.28 -26.11
CA VAL A 189 5.83 -19.44 -25.70
C VAL A 189 7.04 -19.11 -24.84
N ASP A 190 7.64 -17.92 -25.00
CA ASP A 190 8.83 -17.54 -24.23
C ASP A 190 8.49 -17.14 -22.78
N PHE A 191 7.20 -16.98 -22.46
CA PHE A 191 6.73 -16.80 -21.09
C PHE A 191 6.38 -18.11 -20.41
N GLU A 192 6.08 -19.16 -21.16
CA GLU A 192 5.68 -20.43 -20.58
C GLU A 192 6.87 -21.13 -19.92
N THR A 193 6.60 -21.84 -18.84
CA THR A 193 7.59 -22.63 -18.10
C THR A 193 8.66 -21.81 -17.39
N THR A 194 8.38 -20.52 -17.17
CA THR A 194 9.21 -19.56 -16.43
C THR A 194 8.63 -19.26 -15.04
N ASN A 195 9.32 -18.43 -14.25
CA ASN A 195 8.83 -17.98 -12.95
C ASN A 195 8.71 -16.45 -12.90
N PHE A 196 7.62 -15.96 -12.30
CA PHE A 196 7.41 -14.55 -11.97
C PHE A 196 7.36 -14.36 -10.46
N ARG A 197 7.99 -13.30 -9.98
CA ARG A 197 7.75 -12.82 -8.62
C ARG A 197 6.68 -11.75 -8.62
N LEU A 198 5.61 -11.96 -7.85
CA LEU A 198 4.51 -11.01 -7.68
C LEU A 198 4.17 -10.93 -6.18
N LEU A 199 4.12 -9.71 -5.62
CA LEU A 199 3.71 -9.49 -4.23
C LEU A 199 4.48 -10.39 -3.23
N GLY A 200 5.81 -10.42 -3.38
CA GLY A 200 6.71 -11.21 -2.52
C GLY A 200 6.67 -12.74 -2.72
N ARG A 201 5.96 -13.25 -3.74
CA ARG A 201 5.81 -14.70 -4.00
C ARG A 201 6.21 -15.07 -5.42
N ASP A 202 6.76 -16.27 -5.57
CA ASP A 202 7.13 -16.82 -6.88
C ASP A 202 6.00 -17.69 -7.45
N TYR A 203 5.66 -17.42 -8.70
CA TYR A 203 4.61 -18.06 -9.47
C TYR A 203 5.19 -18.68 -10.74
N PHE A 204 4.95 -19.97 -10.94
CA PHE A 204 5.33 -20.66 -12.17
C PHE A 204 4.31 -20.39 -13.27
N VAL A 205 4.77 -19.93 -14.44
CA VAL A 205 3.91 -19.70 -15.60
C VAL A 205 3.67 -21.01 -16.32
N LEU A 206 2.48 -21.57 -16.15
CA LEU A 206 2.11 -22.81 -16.83
C LEU A 206 1.72 -22.57 -18.29
N ASP A 207 0.97 -21.49 -18.55
CA ASP A 207 0.34 -21.23 -19.85
C ASP A 207 0.17 -19.72 -20.04
N ALA A 208 0.51 -19.22 -21.23
CA ALA A 208 0.47 -17.79 -21.56
C ALA A 208 -0.21 -17.57 -22.91
N LYS A 209 -1.54 -17.39 -22.92
CA LYS A 209 -2.32 -17.25 -24.16
C LYS A 209 -2.24 -15.84 -24.73
N ASN A 210 -1.83 -15.72 -25.99
CA ASN A 210 -1.96 -14.54 -26.83
C ASN A 210 -3.37 -14.44 -27.45
N ALA A 211 -4.35 -14.17 -26.59
CA ALA A 211 -5.74 -13.92 -27.01
C ALA A 211 -6.06 -12.42 -27.03
N THR A 212 -7.26 -12.05 -27.51
CA THR A 212 -7.76 -10.65 -27.47
C THR A 212 -7.56 -10.01 -26.09
N ASN A 213 -7.82 -10.79 -25.04
CA ASN A 213 -7.40 -10.50 -23.68
C ASN A 213 -6.34 -11.53 -23.32
N VAL A 214 -5.08 -11.10 -23.19
CA VAL A 214 -3.98 -11.99 -22.76
C VAL A 214 -4.37 -12.69 -21.47
N LYS A 215 -4.05 -13.98 -21.39
CA LYS A 215 -4.34 -14.82 -20.23
C LYS A 215 -3.07 -15.50 -19.74
N LEU A 216 -2.78 -15.36 -18.46
CA LEU A 216 -1.74 -16.12 -17.77
C LEU A 216 -2.38 -17.12 -16.82
N THR A 217 -1.91 -18.36 -16.85
CA THR A 217 -2.22 -19.40 -15.85
C THR A 217 -0.96 -19.67 -15.06
N LEU A 218 -1.01 -19.37 -13.76
CA LEU A 218 0.12 -19.40 -12.85
C LEU A 218 -0.12 -20.44 -11.76
N LEU A 219 0.95 -21.13 -11.32
CA LEU A 219 0.93 -22.05 -10.20
C LEU A 219 1.81 -21.51 -9.06
N ASP A 220 1.25 -21.42 -7.86
CA ASP A 220 1.97 -20.96 -6.65
C ASP A 220 2.92 -22.06 -6.17
N SER A 221 4.17 -21.68 -5.87
CA SER A 221 5.18 -22.53 -5.24
C SER A 221 5.35 -23.88 -5.95
N ALA A 222 5.33 -23.86 -7.28
CA ALA A 222 5.23 -25.06 -8.07
C ALA A 222 6.59 -25.72 -8.32
N ASN A 223 6.61 -27.05 -8.26
CA ASN A 223 7.78 -27.84 -8.65
C ASN A 223 7.44 -28.73 -9.85
N THR A 224 8.41 -28.88 -10.75
CA THR A 224 8.26 -29.65 -11.99
C THR A 224 8.81 -31.07 -11.84
N ALA A 225 8.27 -32.00 -12.62
CA ALA A 225 8.77 -33.36 -12.74
C ALA A 225 8.45 -33.95 -14.12
N THR A 226 9.23 -34.94 -14.51
CA THR A 226 8.99 -35.74 -15.71
C THR A 226 8.69 -37.19 -15.32
N VAL A 227 7.69 -37.79 -15.94
CA VAL A 227 7.35 -39.20 -15.77
C VAL A 227 7.26 -39.88 -17.13
N SER A 228 7.79 -41.09 -17.23
CA SER A 228 7.76 -41.92 -18.44
C SER A 228 6.70 -43.02 -18.32
N GLU A 229 6.15 -43.48 -19.45
CA GLU A 229 5.13 -44.55 -19.46
C GLU A 229 5.66 -45.82 -18.79
N GLY A 230 4.92 -46.34 -17.80
CA GLY A 230 5.31 -47.52 -17.03
C GLY A 230 6.23 -47.26 -15.83
N GLU A 231 6.66 -46.00 -15.62
CA GLU A 231 7.44 -45.58 -14.47
C GLU A 231 6.60 -44.74 -13.49
N SER A 232 7.13 -44.54 -12.28
CA SER A 232 6.63 -43.56 -11.33
C SER A 232 7.73 -42.58 -10.93
N THR A 233 7.34 -41.34 -10.67
CA THR A 233 8.23 -40.27 -10.17
C THR A 233 7.64 -39.64 -8.94
N THR A 234 8.46 -38.94 -8.16
CA THR A 234 7.99 -38.20 -6.99
C THR A 234 8.35 -36.72 -7.08
N VAL A 235 7.40 -35.85 -6.79
CA VAL A 235 7.61 -34.40 -6.68
C VAL A 235 7.19 -33.93 -5.30
N SER A 236 7.95 -33.01 -4.69
CA SER A 236 7.60 -32.46 -3.38
C SER A 236 7.18 -31.00 -3.53
N VAL A 237 6.09 -30.61 -2.85
CA VAL A 237 5.57 -29.25 -2.81
C VAL A 237 5.32 -28.89 -1.34
N GLY A 238 6.08 -27.92 -0.83
CA GLY A 238 6.14 -27.66 0.62
C GLY A 238 6.61 -28.89 1.41
N SER A 239 5.81 -29.33 2.38
CA SER A 239 6.09 -30.51 3.21
C SER A 239 5.48 -31.81 2.68
N LYS A 240 4.78 -31.77 1.54
CA LYS A 240 4.09 -32.92 0.96
C LYS A 240 4.87 -33.49 -0.22
N THR A 241 4.80 -34.81 -0.40
CA THR A 241 5.36 -35.53 -1.54
C THR A 241 4.23 -36.22 -2.33
N TYR A 242 4.32 -36.14 -3.64
CA TYR A 242 3.34 -36.67 -4.59
C TYR A 242 4.01 -37.71 -5.48
N SER A 243 3.48 -38.92 -5.51
CA SER A 243 3.87 -39.98 -6.45
C SER A 243 3.00 -39.88 -7.70
N ALA A 244 3.63 -39.72 -8.86
CA ALA A 244 2.99 -39.58 -10.16
C ALA A 244 3.31 -40.76 -11.07
N GLU A 245 2.30 -41.30 -11.74
CA GLU A 245 2.42 -42.33 -12.78
C GLU A 245 1.48 -42.01 -13.97
N ILE A 246 1.87 -42.40 -15.18
CA ILE A 246 1.03 -42.24 -16.38
C ILE A 246 0.00 -43.38 -16.43
N VAL A 247 -1.28 -43.02 -16.47
CA VAL A 247 -2.38 -43.98 -16.69
C VAL A 247 -2.70 -44.11 -18.17
N PHE A 248 -2.63 -42.99 -18.89
CA PHE A 248 -2.87 -42.92 -20.33
C PHE A 248 -2.06 -41.76 -20.91
N ILE A 249 -1.48 -41.96 -22.09
CA ILE A 249 -0.80 -40.92 -22.85
C ILE A 249 -1.14 -41.07 -24.33
N GLY A 250 -1.70 -40.01 -24.90
CA GLY A 250 -1.91 -39.81 -26.34
C GLY A 250 -1.01 -38.69 -26.86
N SER A 251 -1.10 -38.39 -28.16
CA SER A 251 -0.23 -37.40 -28.81
C SER A 251 -0.45 -35.95 -28.35
N SER A 252 -1.57 -35.65 -27.68
CA SER A 252 -1.94 -34.30 -27.24
C SER A 252 -2.68 -34.27 -25.90
N GLU A 253 -2.82 -35.42 -25.24
CA GLU A 253 -3.51 -35.53 -23.97
C GLU A 253 -2.94 -36.63 -23.09
N VAL A 254 -2.99 -36.44 -21.77
CA VAL A 254 -2.50 -37.38 -20.77
C VAL A 254 -3.50 -37.52 -19.62
N LYS A 255 -3.50 -38.69 -18.97
CA LYS A 255 -4.07 -38.89 -17.64
C LYS A 255 -2.98 -39.36 -16.70
N LEU A 256 -2.80 -38.62 -15.61
CA LEU A 256 -1.86 -38.96 -14.55
C LEU A 256 -2.61 -39.56 -13.37
N LYS A 257 -1.94 -40.44 -12.62
CA LYS A 257 -2.40 -40.87 -11.30
C LYS A 257 -1.41 -40.39 -10.25
N ILE A 258 -1.94 -39.66 -9.29
CA ILE A 258 -1.18 -38.83 -8.35
C ILE A 258 -1.65 -39.19 -6.95
N ASN A 259 -0.77 -39.81 -6.16
CA ASN A 259 -1.11 -40.35 -4.84
C ASN A 259 -2.39 -41.22 -4.82
N GLY A 260 -2.67 -41.92 -5.92
CA GLY A 260 -3.86 -42.77 -6.05
C GLY A 260 -5.06 -42.11 -6.75
N GLU A 261 -5.05 -40.78 -6.93
CA GLU A 261 -6.10 -40.02 -7.61
C GLU A 261 -5.80 -39.86 -9.11
N THR A 262 -6.73 -40.23 -9.98
CA THR A 262 -6.53 -40.15 -11.45
C THR A 262 -7.14 -38.86 -12.00
N THR A 263 -6.35 -38.09 -12.76
CA THR A 263 -6.82 -36.86 -13.42
C THR A 263 -7.83 -37.15 -14.54
N SER A 264 -8.56 -36.12 -14.97
CA SER A 264 -9.20 -36.14 -16.30
C SER A 264 -8.14 -36.18 -17.42
N SER A 265 -8.57 -36.32 -18.68
CA SER A 265 -7.68 -36.02 -19.81
C SER A 265 -7.25 -34.56 -19.73
N LEU A 266 -5.95 -34.31 -19.80
CA LEU A 266 -5.36 -32.98 -19.80
C LEU A 266 -4.49 -32.83 -21.03
N ALA A 267 -4.67 -31.73 -21.77
CA ALA A 267 -3.72 -31.27 -22.78
C ALA A 267 -2.61 -30.42 -22.13
N GLU A 268 -1.60 -30.03 -22.91
CA GLU A 268 -0.62 -29.01 -22.51
C GLU A 268 -1.32 -27.71 -22.06
N GLY A 269 -0.81 -27.09 -21.01
CA GLY A 269 -1.45 -25.97 -20.28
C GLY A 269 -2.67 -26.38 -19.44
N GLY A 270 -3.17 -27.60 -19.58
CA GLY A 270 -4.30 -28.13 -18.84
C GLY A 270 -4.01 -28.29 -17.35
N THR A 271 -4.99 -27.95 -16.50
CA THR A 271 -4.88 -28.08 -15.05
C THR A 271 -5.91 -29.03 -14.44
N TYR A 272 -5.54 -29.66 -13.33
CA TYR A 272 -6.42 -30.49 -12.52
C TYR A 272 -6.22 -30.21 -11.03
N LYS A 273 -7.31 -30.00 -10.30
CA LYS A 273 -7.31 -29.81 -8.85
C LYS A 273 -7.41 -31.16 -8.16
N LEU A 274 -6.42 -31.49 -7.35
CA LEU A 274 -6.44 -32.69 -6.50
C LEU A 274 -7.39 -32.51 -5.31
N SER A 275 -7.79 -33.63 -4.70
CA SER A 275 -8.64 -33.65 -3.51
C SER A 275 -8.08 -32.86 -2.31
N ASP A 276 -6.77 -32.68 -2.23
CA ASP A 276 -6.10 -31.92 -1.17
C ASP A 276 -5.99 -30.41 -1.46
N GLY A 277 -6.52 -29.96 -2.61
CA GLY A 277 -6.56 -28.57 -3.05
C GLY A 277 -5.38 -28.13 -3.91
N THR A 278 -4.33 -28.95 -4.04
CA THR A 278 -3.19 -28.64 -4.93
C THR A 278 -3.56 -28.79 -6.40
N TYR A 279 -2.76 -28.17 -7.26
CA TYR A 279 -3.01 -28.12 -8.70
C TYR A 279 -1.88 -28.79 -9.46
N ILE A 280 -2.25 -29.63 -10.41
CA ILE A 280 -1.35 -30.18 -11.41
C ILE A 280 -1.54 -29.41 -12.70
N GLY A 281 -0.44 -29.02 -13.35
CA GLY A 281 -0.42 -28.47 -14.69
C GLY A 281 0.42 -29.33 -15.62
N ILE A 282 -0.05 -29.59 -16.84
CA ILE A 282 0.75 -30.27 -17.87
C ILE A 282 1.58 -29.25 -18.63
N LYS A 283 2.90 -29.43 -18.62
CA LYS A 283 3.83 -28.58 -19.35
C LYS A 283 4.01 -29.07 -20.79
N ASP A 284 4.37 -30.34 -20.96
CA ASP A 284 4.73 -30.90 -22.27
C ASP A 284 4.36 -32.39 -22.34
N ILE A 285 3.86 -32.83 -23.49
CA ILE A 285 3.51 -34.22 -23.79
C ILE A 285 4.36 -34.72 -24.96
N LEU A 286 5.39 -35.51 -24.66
CA LEU A 286 6.24 -36.11 -25.69
C LEU A 286 5.83 -37.54 -25.97
N VAL A 287 5.30 -37.78 -27.17
CA VAL A 287 4.96 -39.12 -27.68
C VAL A 287 5.66 -39.39 -29.00
N GLN A 288 6.36 -40.53 -29.05
CA GLN A 288 6.93 -41.10 -30.25
C GLN A 288 6.27 -42.44 -30.55
N ASP A 289 5.32 -42.45 -31.49
CA ASP A 289 4.48 -43.61 -31.78
C ASP A 289 5.15 -44.61 -32.75
N TYR A 290 6.26 -45.18 -32.31
CA TYR A 290 6.95 -46.30 -32.96
C TYR A 290 7.53 -47.26 -31.92
N SER A 291 7.90 -48.47 -32.33
CA SER A 291 8.43 -49.48 -31.40
C SER A 291 9.74 -49.00 -30.75
N GLY A 292 9.75 -48.89 -29.43
CA GLY A 292 10.87 -48.31 -28.66
C GLY A 292 10.87 -46.78 -28.58
N GLY A 293 9.84 -46.11 -29.09
CA GLY A 293 9.67 -44.66 -28.96
C GLY A 293 9.40 -44.23 -27.51
N VAL A 294 9.76 -42.98 -27.21
CA VAL A 294 9.59 -42.36 -25.89
C VAL A 294 8.15 -41.87 -25.71
N LYS A 295 7.60 -42.14 -24.54
CA LYS A 295 6.34 -41.57 -24.07
C LYS A 295 6.56 -41.03 -22.67
N LYS A 296 6.61 -39.71 -22.55
CA LYS A 296 6.84 -39.03 -21.28
C LYS A 296 6.03 -37.75 -21.20
N VAL A 297 5.73 -37.33 -19.98
CA VAL A 297 5.04 -36.08 -19.70
C VAL A 297 5.85 -35.28 -18.70
N GLU A 298 6.02 -33.99 -18.99
CA GLU A 298 6.49 -33.01 -18.04
C GLU A 298 5.29 -32.29 -17.43
N PHE A 299 5.25 -32.20 -16.11
CA PHE A 299 4.14 -31.59 -15.37
C PHE A 299 4.68 -30.81 -14.17
N SER A 300 3.85 -29.91 -13.65
CA SER A 300 4.12 -29.11 -12.46
C SER A 300 3.04 -29.36 -11.42
N ILE A 301 3.40 -29.38 -10.14
CA ILE A 301 2.44 -29.36 -9.02
C ILE A 301 2.66 -28.11 -8.19
N GLY A 302 1.61 -27.32 -7.98
CA GLY A 302 1.62 -26.11 -7.16
C GLY A 302 0.58 -26.15 -6.03
N SER A 303 0.79 -25.35 -4.99
CA SER A 303 -0.12 -25.26 -3.83
C SER A 303 -1.41 -24.49 -4.14
N GLY A 304 -1.44 -23.75 -5.24
CA GLY A 304 -2.59 -23.00 -5.71
C GLY A 304 -2.47 -22.63 -7.18
N LYS A 305 -3.58 -22.17 -7.76
CA LYS A 305 -3.67 -21.70 -9.14
C LYS A 305 -4.16 -20.26 -9.17
N LEU A 306 -3.47 -19.42 -9.93
CA LEU A 306 -3.85 -18.04 -10.21
C LEU A 306 -4.08 -17.90 -11.71
N GLU A 307 -5.28 -17.48 -12.11
CA GLU A 307 -5.59 -17.16 -13.51
C GLU A 307 -5.86 -15.67 -13.65
N MET A 308 -5.11 -15.03 -14.55
CA MET A 308 -5.22 -13.61 -14.85
C MET A 308 -5.58 -13.45 -16.31
N THR A 309 -6.83 -13.06 -16.59
CA THR A 309 -7.26 -12.66 -17.93
C THR A 309 -7.34 -11.14 -17.96
N SER A 310 -6.66 -10.51 -18.92
CA SER A 310 -6.65 -9.05 -19.03
C SER A 310 -8.06 -8.47 -19.11
N ALA A 311 -8.30 -7.37 -18.39
CA ALA A 311 -9.58 -6.71 -18.22
C ALA A 311 -10.70 -7.57 -17.62
N SER A 312 -10.35 -8.59 -16.82
CA SER A 312 -11.32 -9.46 -16.13
C SER A 312 -10.94 -9.62 -14.66
N ASN A 313 -11.91 -10.07 -13.84
CA ASN A 313 -11.62 -10.47 -12.47
C ASN A 313 -10.66 -11.67 -12.45
N ILE A 314 -9.73 -11.62 -11.52
CA ILE A 314 -8.78 -12.69 -11.25
C ILE A 314 -9.52 -13.91 -10.72
N LYS A 315 -9.01 -15.11 -11.03
CA LYS A 315 -9.45 -16.34 -10.37
C LYS A 315 -8.32 -16.93 -9.54
N LEU A 316 -8.64 -17.24 -8.30
CA LEU A 316 -7.76 -17.96 -7.39
C LEU A 316 -8.41 -19.32 -7.08
N ASN A 317 -7.69 -20.39 -7.39
CA ASN A 317 -8.13 -21.78 -7.18
C ASN A 317 -9.51 -22.06 -7.79
N ASP A 318 -9.69 -21.65 -9.06
CA ASP A 318 -10.93 -21.72 -9.86
C ASP A 318 -12.07 -20.79 -9.41
N ASN A 319 -11.92 -20.05 -8.32
CA ASN A 319 -12.93 -19.13 -7.83
C ASN A 319 -12.62 -17.70 -8.28
N THR A 320 -13.59 -17.03 -8.86
CA THR A 320 -13.49 -15.59 -9.14
C THR A 320 -13.34 -14.83 -7.83
N VAL A 321 -12.35 -13.93 -7.77
CA VAL A 321 -12.17 -13.00 -6.66
C VAL A 321 -12.82 -11.67 -7.05
N SER A 322 -13.95 -11.35 -6.40
CA SER A 322 -14.65 -10.07 -6.60
C SER A 322 -13.74 -8.89 -6.26
N GLY A 323 -13.91 -7.77 -6.95
CA GLY A 323 -13.12 -6.56 -6.71
C GLY A 323 -11.67 -6.60 -7.21
N MET A 324 -11.18 -7.74 -7.69
CA MET A 324 -9.78 -7.92 -8.11
C MET A 324 -9.67 -8.08 -9.63
N LEU A 325 -9.32 -7.02 -10.34
CA LEU A 325 -9.22 -7.01 -11.81
C LEU A 325 -7.76 -7.05 -12.27
N SER A 326 -7.42 -7.98 -13.18
CA SER A 326 -6.10 -8.00 -13.82
C SER A 326 -6.09 -7.20 -15.12
N LYS A 327 -5.02 -6.45 -15.36
CA LYS A 327 -4.68 -5.86 -16.67
C LYS A 327 -3.27 -6.27 -17.04
N ILE A 328 -3.13 -6.94 -18.17
CA ILE A 328 -1.82 -7.29 -18.75
C ILE A 328 -1.65 -6.37 -19.94
N ASN A 329 -0.72 -5.42 -19.82
CA ASN A 329 -0.50 -4.38 -20.82
C ASN A 329 0.56 -4.84 -21.81
N MET A 330 0.20 -4.88 -23.09
CA MET A 330 1.14 -5.23 -24.15
C MET A 330 2.07 -4.05 -24.47
N GLY A 331 3.31 -4.38 -24.78
CA GLY A 331 4.30 -3.45 -25.31
C GLY A 331 4.12 -3.21 -26.81
N THR A 332 5.10 -2.55 -27.43
CA THR A 332 5.11 -2.40 -28.88
C THR A 332 5.66 -3.68 -29.51
N SER A 333 4.83 -4.38 -30.29
CA SER A 333 5.21 -5.60 -30.99
C SER A 333 6.31 -5.32 -32.02
N THR A 334 7.23 -6.28 -32.20
CA THR A 334 8.34 -6.19 -33.16
C THR A 334 8.41 -7.45 -33.99
N SER A 335 8.22 -7.31 -35.32
CA SER A 335 8.45 -8.35 -36.34
C SER A 335 8.12 -9.80 -35.92
N GLY A 336 6.89 -10.07 -35.49
CA GLY A 336 6.43 -11.41 -35.12
C GLY A 336 6.56 -11.78 -33.64
N LYS A 337 7.18 -10.90 -32.84
CA LYS A 337 7.24 -11.00 -31.39
C LYS A 337 6.25 -10.04 -30.72
N GLU A 338 5.61 -10.54 -29.69
CA GLU A 338 4.79 -9.74 -28.78
C GLU A 338 5.58 -9.41 -27.51
N LYS A 339 5.17 -8.35 -26.81
CA LYS A 339 5.83 -7.92 -25.57
C LYS A 339 4.83 -7.70 -24.46
N ILE A 340 5.19 -8.03 -23.23
CA ILE A 340 4.45 -7.60 -22.04
C ILE A 340 5.17 -6.41 -21.43
N SER A 341 4.48 -5.29 -21.26
CA SER A 341 5.05 -4.08 -20.65
C SER A 341 4.85 -4.03 -19.15
N SER A 342 3.68 -4.46 -18.68
CA SER A 342 3.34 -4.44 -17.25
C SER A 342 2.17 -5.36 -16.93
N ILE A 343 2.11 -5.78 -15.67
CA ILE A 343 1.01 -6.53 -15.08
C ILE A 343 0.45 -5.67 -13.94
N VAL A 344 -0.85 -5.35 -14.01
CA VAL A 344 -1.56 -4.55 -13.01
C VAL A 344 -2.65 -5.40 -12.37
N ILE A 345 -2.71 -5.37 -11.04
CA ILE A 345 -3.81 -5.92 -10.24
C ILE A 345 -4.52 -4.73 -9.57
N GLU A 346 -5.71 -4.41 -10.07
CA GLU A 346 -6.58 -3.37 -9.53
C GLU A 346 -7.46 -3.97 -8.43
N TRP A 347 -7.46 -3.34 -7.25
CA TRP A 347 -8.34 -3.67 -6.13
C TRP A 347 -9.41 -2.58 -5.99
N ARG A 348 -10.66 -3.01 -6.14
CA ARG A 348 -11.86 -2.28 -5.76
C ARG A 348 -12.61 -3.03 -4.68
N THR A 349 -13.29 -2.31 -3.81
CA THR A 349 -14.23 -2.92 -2.87
C THR A 349 -15.36 -3.61 -3.64
N ASP A 350 -15.78 -4.79 -3.20
CA ASP A 350 -16.95 -5.47 -3.76
C ASP A 350 -18.24 -5.03 -3.07
N ASP A 351 -18.20 -4.86 -1.75
CA ASP A 351 -19.23 -4.27 -0.90
C ASP A 351 -18.71 -3.04 -0.14
N GLU A 352 -19.46 -2.53 0.84
CA GLU A 352 -18.97 -1.46 1.71
C GLU A 352 -17.89 -2.00 2.67
N GLU A 353 -16.78 -1.28 2.80
CA GLU A 353 -15.65 -1.64 3.67
C GLU A 353 -15.21 -0.47 4.56
N PHE A 354 -14.72 -0.79 5.75
CA PHE A 354 -14.34 0.19 6.76
C PHE A 354 -12.91 -0.03 7.24
N LEU A 355 -12.09 1.03 7.26
CA LEU A 355 -10.78 1.03 7.90
C LEU A 355 -10.83 1.85 9.18
N THR A 356 -10.61 1.21 10.32
CA THR A 356 -10.64 1.83 11.65
C THR A 356 -9.59 1.21 12.56
N SER A 357 -9.57 1.58 13.83
CA SER A 357 -8.79 0.89 14.86
C SER A 357 -9.35 -0.46 15.29
N GLU A 358 -10.46 -0.91 14.69
CA GLU A 358 -11.07 -2.22 14.95
C GLU A 358 -11.13 -3.09 13.69
N THR A 359 -11.01 -2.48 12.51
CA THR A 359 -11.15 -3.14 11.21
C THR A 359 -9.98 -2.84 10.30
N GLU A 360 -9.48 -3.87 9.61
CA GLU A 360 -8.44 -3.76 8.58
C GLU A 360 -9.06 -3.94 7.19
N LEU A 361 -8.47 -3.31 6.17
CA LEU A 361 -8.75 -3.67 4.78
C LEU A 361 -7.73 -4.71 4.35
N VAL A 362 -8.17 -5.87 3.87
CA VAL A 362 -7.27 -6.95 3.44
C VAL A 362 -7.53 -7.27 1.98
N MET A 363 -6.47 -7.23 1.16
CA MET A 363 -6.57 -7.50 -0.28
C MET A 363 -7.23 -8.85 -0.56
N PRO A 364 -8.38 -8.89 -1.25
CA PRO A 364 -9.11 -10.12 -1.50
C PRO A 364 -8.28 -11.16 -2.26
N GLY A 365 -8.47 -12.43 -1.91
CA GLY A 365 -7.74 -13.56 -2.50
C GLY A 365 -6.30 -13.67 -2.01
N PHE A 366 -5.43 -12.73 -2.42
CA PHE A 366 -3.98 -12.76 -2.15
C PHE A 366 -3.64 -12.60 -0.67
N LYS A 367 -4.36 -11.69 0.02
CA LYS A 367 -4.07 -11.28 1.41
C LYS A 367 -2.61 -10.83 1.63
N ALA A 368 -1.95 -10.42 0.56
CA ALA A 368 -0.54 -10.01 0.57
C ALA A 368 -0.38 -8.55 1.04
N LEU A 369 -1.38 -7.71 0.76
CA LEU A 369 -1.45 -6.32 1.20
C LEU A 369 -2.60 -6.15 2.18
N LYS A 370 -2.37 -5.31 3.20
CA LYS A 370 -3.41 -4.88 4.12
C LYS A 370 -3.20 -3.44 4.56
N PHE A 371 -4.30 -2.75 4.84
CA PHE A 371 -4.30 -1.48 5.54
C PHE A 371 -4.81 -1.69 6.97
N SER A 372 -4.09 -1.12 7.92
CA SER A 372 -4.47 -1.10 9.33
C SER A 372 -4.37 0.33 9.84
N ALA A 373 -5.30 0.75 10.69
CA ALA A 373 -5.23 2.03 11.37
C ALA A 373 -5.14 1.82 12.89
N ASN A 374 -4.46 2.75 13.55
CA ASN A 374 -4.59 2.91 15.00
C ASN A 374 -5.80 3.80 15.29
N GLU A 375 -6.15 3.93 16.57
CA GLU A 375 -7.21 4.85 16.97
C GLU A 375 -6.83 6.28 16.58
N PHE A 376 -7.75 6.99 15.93
CA PHE A 376 -7.61 8.41 15.60
C PHE A 376 -7.92 9.26 16.83
N THR A 377 -7.09 9.13 17.87
CA THR A 377 -7.22 9.95 19.07
C THR A 377 -6.43 11.24 18.92
N PRO A 378 -7.02 12.41 19.16
CA PRO A 378 -6.22 13.60 19.39
C PRO A 378 -5.42 13.39 20.68
N SER A 379 -4.09 13.45 20.59
CA SER A 379 -3.21 13.43 21.77
C SER A 379 -3.47 14.69 22.59
N GLU A 380 -3.87 14.55 23.86
CA GLU A 380 -4.11 15.71 24.75
C GLU A 380 -2.85 16.57 24.94
N ASP A 381 -1.67 16.00 24.74
CA ASP A 381 -0.36 16.65 24.92
C ASP A 381 0.25 17.21 23.61
N ASP A 382 -0.30 16.88 22.42
CA ASP A 382 0.27 17.26 21.10
C ASP A 382 -0.68 18.10 20.23
N PHE A 383 -1.57 18.90 20.82
CA PHE A 383 -2.37 19.85 20.04
C PHE A 383 -1.53 21.01 19.53
N GLU A 384 -1.16 20.94 18.25
CA GLU A 384 -0.73 22.12 17.51
C GLU A 384 -1.95 23.00 17.20
N MET A 385 -1.97 24.22 17.72
CA MET A 385 -3.09 25.14 17.55
C MET A 385 -2.69 26.36 16.72
N THR A 386 -3.09 26.36 15.45
CA THR A 386 -3.03 27.57 14.64
C THR A 386 -4.18 28.51 15.02
N THR A 387 -3.84 29.69 15.51
CA THR A 387 -4.82 30.67 16.01
C THR A 387 -4.80 31.92 15.16
N VAL A 388 -5.99 32.35 14.71
CA VAL A 388 -6.20 33.70 14.18
C VAL A 388 -6.88 34.53 15.27
N SER A 389 -6.21 35.59 15.72
CA SER A 389 -6.69 36.42 16.83
C SER A 389 -6.77 37.89 16.45
N ASN A 390 -7.66 38.63 17.13
CA ASN A 390 -7.70 40.08 17.01
C ASN A 390 -6.42 40.70 17.57
N SER A 391 -5.88 41.72 16.88
CA SER A 391 -4.79 42.54 17.37
C SER A 391 -5.11 44.02 17.21
N GLY A 392 -5.84 44.56 18.18
CA GLY A 392 -6.29 45.95 18.13
C GLY A 392 -7.49 46.15 17.21
N SER A 393 -7.74 47.40 16.79
CA SER A 393 -8.97 47.73 16.05
C SER A 393 -8.91 47.43 14.55
N THR A 394 -7.71 47.27 13.98
CA THR A 394 -7.53 47.21 12.52
C THR A 394 -6.63 46.07 12.05
N LYS A 395 -6.29 45.09 12.92
CA LYS A 395 -5.36 44.01 12.58
C LYS A 395 -5.80 42.67 13.14
N MET A 396 -5.39 41.60 12.46
CA MET A 396 -5.47 40.22 12.93
C MET A 396 -4.07 39.61 12.93
N ARG A 397 -3.82 38.70 13.86
CA ARG A 397 -2.55 37.98 13.98
C ARG A 397 -2.76 36.50 13.71
N LEU A 398 -1.80 35.92 13.01
CA LEU A 398 -1.65 34.49 12.85
C LEU A 398 -0.59 34.03 13.84
N ARG A 399 -0.97 33.08 14.70
CA ARG A 399 -0.05 32.30 15.50
C ARG A 399 -0.05 30.86 15.00
N ALA A 400 1.11 30.33 14.66
CA ALA A 400 1.29 28.94 14.23
C ALA A 400 2.63 28.41 14.72
N ASP A 401 2.69 27.13 15.05
CA ASP A 401 3.95 26.47 15.37
C ASP A 401 4.56 25.99 14.05
N VAL A 402 5.83 26.28 13.82
CA VAL A 402 6.58 25.90 12.60
C VAL A 402 7.93 25.31 13.00
N LYS A 403 8.74 24.88 12.02
CA LYS A 403 10.02 24.18 12.24
C LYS A 403 10.92 24.83 13.29
N ASP A 404 11.05 26.15 13.24
CA ASP A 404 11.94 26.97 14.09
C ASP A 404 11.23 27.58 15.33
N GLY A 405 10.05 27.08 15.68
CA GLY A 405 9.28 27.52 16.84
C GLY A 405 7.99 28.25 16.45
N ILE A 406 7.47 29.07 17.37
CA ILE A 406 6.17 29.73 17.20
C ILE A 406 6.35 31.01 16.40
N ILE A 407 5.65 31.11 15.27
CA ILE A 407 5.45 32.39 14.59
C ILE A 407 4.19 33.04 15.16
N ASP A 408 4.29 34.31 15.53
CA ASP A 408 3.16 35.14 15.95
C ASP A 408 3.32 36.49 15.25
N VAL A 409 2.58 36.68 14.16
CA VAL A 409 2.75 37.82 13.25
C VAL A 409 1.42 38.43 12.81
N PRO A 410 1.38 39.75 12.55
CA PRO A 410 0.28 40.36 11.81
C PRO A 410 0.05 39.64 10.48
N PHE A 411 -1.20 39.25 10.24
CA PHE A 411 -1.61 38.50 9.05
C PHE A 411 -2.54 39.30 8.15
N LEU A 412 -3.51 40.03 8.71
CA LEU A 412 -4.42 40.89 7.95
C LEU A 412 -4.53 42.25 8.60
N TYR A 413 -4.58 43.30 7.79
CA TYR A 413 -4.87 44.66 8.27
C TYR A 413 -6.02 45.30 7.49
N SER A 414 -6.77 46.16 8.17
CA SER A 414 -7.91 46.88 7.62
C SER A 414 -7.66 48.37 7.51
N ASN A 415 -8.40 49.02 6.61
CA ASN A 415 -8.53 50.48 6.59
C ASN A 415 -9.41 50.99 7.75
N ALA A 416 -9.58 52.31 7.83
CA ALA A 416 -10.39 52.96 8.88
C ALA A 416 -11.90 52.60 8.82
N SER A 417 -12.38 52.09 7.69
CA SER A 417 -13.76 51.61 7.52
C SER A 417 -13.95 50.14 7.92
N GLY A 418 -12.86 49.45 8.32
CA GLY A 418 -12.88 48.05 8.72
C GLY A 418 -12.76 47.05 7.55
N GLU A 419 -12.54 47.52 6.32
CA GLU A 419 -12.30 46.64 5.17
C GLU A 419 -10.86 46.14 5.20
N PHE A 420 -10.64 44.83 5.09
CA PHE A 420 -9.29 44.27 4.95
C PHE A 420 -8.68 44.70 3.63
N THR A 421 -7.53 45.37 3.69
CA THR A 421 -6.87 45.99 2.53
C THR A 421 -5.53 45.36 2.18
N GLY A 422 -5.00 44.47 3.02
CA GLY A 422 -3.76 43.77 2.73
C GLY A 422 -3.38 42.72 3.77
N ILE A 423 -2.28 42.04 3.50
CA ILE A 423 -1.71 40.96 4.30
C ILE A 423 -0.45 41.50 4.98
N GLY A 424 -0.33 41.35 6.30
CA GLY A 424 0.75 41.91 7.11
C GLY A 424 0.25 42.87 8.18
N GLU A 425 1.06 43.87 8.52
CA GLU A 425 0.75 44.80 9.61
C GLU A 425 -0.01 46.05 9.14
N GLU A 426 0.43 46.65 8.03
CA GLU A 426 -0.09 47.89 7.43
C GLU A 426 0.55 48.10 6.05
N ALA A 427 0.07 49.06 5.25
CA ALA A 427 0.44 49.22 3.84
C ALA A 427 1.94 49.40 3.49
N ASN A 428 2.80 49.69 4.47
CA ASN A 428 4.26 49.77 4.27
C ASN A 428 5.03 48.71 5.10
N LYS A 429 4.28 47.72 5.60
CA LYS A 429 4.75 46.57 6.38
C LYS A 429 3.92 45.35 6.01
N ASP A 430 3.81 45.14 4.71
CA ASP A 430 3.12 43.99 4.15
C ASP A 430 3.92 42.73 4.43
N MET A 431 3.22 41.62 4.60
CA MET A 431 3.83 40.31 4.51
C MET A 431 3.92 39.93 3.03
N LEU A 432 5.15 39.73 2.53
CA LEU A 432 5.35 39.33 1.15
C LEU A 432 4.83 37.89 0.97
N THR A 433 3.87 37.72 0.05
CA THR A 433 3.29 36.43 -0.31
C THR A 433 3.05 36.36 -1.82
N SER A 434 2.95 35.14 -2.37
CA SER A 434 2.55 34.95 -3.77
C SER A 434 2.06 33.54 -4.07
N PHE A 435 0.93 33.46 -4.79
CA PHE A 435 0.40 32.19 -5.26
C PHE A 435 1.07 31.76 -6.58
N GLY A 436 1.70 30.59 -6.57
CA GLY A 436 2.25 29.94 -7.78
C GLY A 436 3.57 30.51 -8.31
N LEU A 437 4.16 31.52 -7.66
CA LEU A 437 5.50 32.01 -8.00
C LEU A 437 6.56 31.40 -7.08
N THR A 438 7.69 31.01 -7.66
CA THR A 438 8.87 30.52 -6.94
C THR A 438 9.95 31.59 -6.74
N GLY A 439 9.75 32.80 -7.27
CA GLY A 439 10.67 33.92 -7.07
C GLY A 439 9.93 35.24 -6.87
N LEU A 440 10.44 36.06 -5.95
CA LEU A 440 9.79 37.28 -5.48
C LEU A 440 10.81 38.40 -5.28
N LEU A 441 10.27 39.63 -5.23
CA LEU A 441 11.01 40.84 -4.94
C LEU A 441 10.66 41.34 -3.53
N TYR A 442 11.53 41.06 -2.56
CA TYR A 442 11.41 41.64 -1.23
C TYR A 442 11.90 43.09 -1.25
N ASN A 443 10.96 44.03 -1.20
CA ASN A 443 11.24 45.46 -1.04
C ASN A 443 11.14 45.90 0.42
N LYS A 444 12.25 46.36 1.02
CA LYS A 444 12.33 46.74 2.44
C LYS A 444 11.47 47.95 2.83
N SER A 445 11.08 48.79 1.87
CA SER A 445 10.17 49.92 2.16
C SER A 445 8.71 49.52 2.27
N THR A 446 8.37 48.31 1.82
CA THR A 446 6.99 47.84 1.70
C THR A 446 6.76 46.58 2.52
N HIS A 447 7.73 45.68 2.55
CA HIS A 447 7.60 44.39 3.21
C HIS A 447 8.36 44.36 4.52
N GLU A 448 7.74 43.81 5.56
CA GLU A 448 8.38 43.61 6.85
C GLU A 448 9.03 42.23 6.95
N TYR A 449 8.32 41.19 6.49
CA TYR A 449 8.78 39.81 6.48
C TYR A 449 8.09 39.03 5.36
N LEU A 450 8.54 37.79 5.14
CA LEU A 450 7.90 36.82 4.27
C LEU A 450 7.76 35.48 5.00
N ILE A 451 6.73 34.72 4.64
CA ILE A 451 6.66 33.30 4.96
C ILE A 451 7.23 32.55 3.76
N ALA A 452 8.24 31.73 4.00
CA ALA A 452 8.87 30.89 3.00
C ALA A 452 8.82 29.44 3.47
N SER A 453 8.20 28.61 2.67
CA SER A 453 7.99 27.21 2.95
C SER A 453 8.65 26.35 1.89
N TRP A 454 9.00 25.13 2.25
CA TRP A 454 9.50 24.12 1.35
C TRP A 454 8.77 22.81 1.62
N ASN A 455 8.46 22.03 0.59
CA ASN A 455 8.01 20.67 0.76
C ASN A 455 8.53 19.74 -0.35
N SER A 456 8.56 18.46 -0.02
CA SER A 456 8.83 17.35 -0.93
C SER A 456 7.73 16.29 -0.83
N THR A 457 7.95 15.15 -1.48
CA THR A 457 7.14 13.96 -1.30
C THR A 457 7.29 13.31 0.07
N ARG A 458 8.21 13.76 0.95
CA ARG A 458 8.46 13.13 2.27
C ARG A 458 8.44 14.08 3.46
N ASP A 459 8.69 15.38 3.25
CA ASP A 459 8.91 16.34 4.34
C ASP A 459 8.49 17.76 3.92
N ALA A 460 8.24 18.62 4.90
CA ALA A 460 7.80 20.00 4.74
C ALA A 460 8.33 20.89 5.88
N GLU A 461 8.64 22.14 5.54
CA GLU A 461 9.21 23.11 6.48
C GLU A 461 8.67 24.51 6.18
N THR A 462 8.43 25.31 7.22
CA THR A 462 8.06 26.73 7.09
C THR A 462 8.98 27.59 7.95
N TYR A 463 9.39 28.72 7.37
CA TYR A 463 10.24 29.72 7.99
C TYR A 463 9.64 31.12 7.82
N LEU A 464 9.69 31.93 8.88
CA LEU A 464 9.44 33.37 8.80
C LEU A 464 10.78 34.08 8.59
N LEU A 465 10.92 34.73 7.44
CA LEU A 465 12.18 35.32 6.98
C LEU A 465 12.05 36.83 6.80
N LYS A 466 13.19 37.51 6.85
CA LYS A 466 13.34 38.89 6.37
C LYS A 466 14.76 39.12 5.87
N PHE A 467 14.96 40.22 5.17
CA PHE A 467 16.27 40.66 4.72
C PHE A 467 16.61 41.98 5.42
N GLU A 468 17.78 42.01 6.08
CA GLU A 468 18.27 43.18 6.80
C GLU A 468 19.67 43.59 6.31
N GLN A 469 20.23 44.64 6.91
CA GLN A 469 21.61 45.10 6.69
C GLN A 469 21.96 45.31 5.21
N TYR A 470 21.31 46.31 4.62
CA TYR A 470 21.52 46.72 3.24
C TYR A 470 22.70 47.69 3.14
N ASP A 471 23.88 47.17 2.82
CA ASP A 471 25.10 47.95 2.66
C ASP A 471 25.54 48.02 1.20
N ASN A 472 26.22 49.10 0.83
CA ASN A 472 26.94 49.21 -0.44
C ASN A 472 28.39 49.61 -0.16
N THR A 473 29.32 48.67 -0.37
CA THR A 473 30.76 48.91 -0.19
C THR A 473 31.45 48.68 -1.52
N ASP A 474 32.15 49.70 -2.02
CA ASP A 474 32.87 49.66 -3.30
C ASP A 474 32.03 49.18 -4.50
N GLY A 475 30.74 49.53 -4.50
CA GLY A 475 29.80 49.17 -5.56
C GLY A 475 29.18 47.77 -5.44
N ILE A 476 29.57 46.98 -4.43
CA ILE A 476 28.98 45.69 -4.11
C ILE A 476 27.85 45.89 -3.09
N ASN A 477 26.68 45.31 -3.36
CA ASN A 477 25.55 45.33 -2.44
C ASN A 477 25.58 44.11 -1.53
N TYR A 478 25.28 44.34 -0.26
CA TYR A 478 25.21 43.30 0.76
C TYR A 478 23.81 43.27 1.39
N THR A 479 23.41 42.09 1.85
CA THR A 479 22.23 41.89 2.70
C THR A 479 22.48 40.73 3.65
N THR A 480 21.86 40.76 4.83
CA THR A 480 21.86 39.68 5.79
C THR A 480 20.45 39.09 5.88
N PRO A 481 20.21 37.89 5.33
CA PRO A 481 18.97 37.16 5.55
C PRO A 481 18.86 36.74 7.02
N GLU A 482 17.71 37.01 7.63
CA GLU A 482 17.38 36.60 9.00
C GLU A 482 16.14 35.70 9.01
N LYS A 483 16.11 34.76 9.96
CA LYS A 483 14.97 33.90 10.24
C LYS A 483 14.48 34.10 11.67
N TYR A 484 13.20 33.92 11.89
CA TYR A 484 12.61 34.01 13.23
C TYR A 484 12.69 32.65 13.93
N VAL A 485 13.27 32.62 15.12
CA VAL A 485 13.45 31.43 15.95
C VAL A 485 13.05 31.80 17.38
N ASP A 486 12.07 31.10 17.95
CA ASP A 486 11.66 31.21 19.36
C ASP A 486 11.57 32.66 19.90
N GLY A 487 10.89 33.54 19.16
CA GLY A 487 10.69 34.92 19.62
C GLY A 487 11.72 35.94 19.11
N SER A 488 12.81 35.50 18.47
CA SER A 488 13.95 36.34 18.09
C SER A 488 14.36 36.18 16.63
N TRP A 489 14.83 37.28 16.02
CA TRP A 489 15.45 37.23 14.69
C TRP A 489 16.92 36.84 14.80
N VAL A 490 17.35 35.85 14.03
CA VAL A 490 18.73 35.38 13.97
C VAL A 490 19.20 35.30 12.52
N GLY A 491 20.51 35.44 12.27
CA GLY A 491 21.08 35.30 10.93
C GLY A 491 20.84 33.89 10.37
N ALA A 492 20.27 33.80 9.17
CA ALA A 492 19.89 32.52 8.57
C ALA A 492 21.07 31.82 7.88
N CYS A 493 21.89 32.57 7.13
CA CYS A 493 22.93 32.01 6.28
C CYS A 493 24.16 32.95 6.14
N GLY A 494 24.31 33.90 7.07
CA GLY A 494 25.32 34.96 7.03
C GLY A 494 25.05 36.03 5.96
N THR A 495 25.87 37.08 5.95
CA THR A 495 25.77 38.18 4.97
C THR A 495 26.11 37.68 3.55
N LYS A 496 25.30 38.11 2.58
CA LYS A 496 25.41 37.75 1.16
C LYS A 496 25.69 38.98 0.31
N SER A 497 26.40 38.81 -0.80
CA SER A 497 26.78 39.88 -1.72
C SER A 497 26.46 39.57 -3.18
N ASP A 498 26.15 40.58 -3.97
CA ASP A 498 25.94 40.47 -5.42
C ASP A 498 27.22 40.71 -6.26
N SER A 499 28.38 40.55 -5.62
CA SER A 499 29.70 40.85 -6.19
C SER A 499 29.96 40.13 -7.52
N GLY A 500 30.30 40.88 -8.57
CA GLY A 500 30.75 40.30 -9.84
C GLY A 500 29.68 39.53 -10.63
N GLY A 501 28.38 39.77 -10.35
CA GLY A 501 27.29 39.03 -10.98
C GLY A 501 27.01 37.67 -10.36
N SER A 502 27.54 37.39 -9.16
CA SER A 502 27.21 36.19 -8.40
C SER A 502 25.77 36.22 -7.90
N THR A 503 25.09 35.08 -7.93
CA THR A 503 23.78 34.85 -7.32
C THR A 503 23.95 33.95 -6.09
N PRO A 504 24.28 34.52 -4.91
CA PRO A 504 24.58 33.70 -3.74
C PRO A 504 23.33 32.94 -3.27
N SER A 505 23.53 31.74 -2.73
CA SER A 505 22.47 30.97 -2.08
C SER A 505 22.41 31.23 -0.57
N CYS A 506 21.21 31.10 -0.01
CA CYS A 506 20.91 31.11 1.40
C CYS A 506 20.13 29.84 1.73
N ASP A 507 20.82 28.86 2.33
CA ASP A 507 20.24 27.57 2.68
C ASP A 507 19.71 27.60 4.12
N ILE A 508 18.44 27.22 4.29
CA ILE A 508 17.68 27.28 5.54
C ILE A 508 16.92 25.95 5.66
N GLY A 509 17.55 24.98 6.33
CA GLY A 509 17.06 23.59 6.30
C GLY A 509 17.03 23.08 4.85
N SER A 510 15.87 22.60 4.42
CA SER A 510 15.64 22.11 3.05
C SER A 510 15.24 23.22 2.06
N LEU A 511 14.90 24.40 2.55
CA LEU A 511 14.65 25.59 1.73
C LEU A 511 15.98 26.21 1.30
N SER A 512 16.17 26.45 0.00
CA SER A 512 17.30 27.23 -0.51
C SER A 512 16.80 28.44 -1.30
N LEU A 513 17.26 29.63 -0.94
CA LEU A 513 16.96 30.88 -1.65
C LEU A 513 18.17 31.33 -2.44
N THR A 514 18.06 31.35 -3.76
CA THR A 514 19.03 31.98 -4.66
C THR A 514 18.74 33.47 -4.74
N LEU A 515 19.67 34.33 -4.28
CA LEU A 515 19.52 35.78 -4.32
C LEU A 515 19.98 36.30 -5.68
N ASN A 516 19.04 36.43 -6.61
CA ASN A 516 19.28 36.87 -7.99
C ASN A 516 19.82 38.29 -8.10
N LYS A 517 19.42 39.18 -7.16
CA LYS A 517 19.87 40.57 -7.13
C LYS A 517 19.69 41.18 -5.74
N ILE A 518 20.68 41.93 -5.28
CA ILE A 518 20.64 42.68 -4.02
C ILE A 518 20.80 44.17 -4.35
N SER A 519 20.03 45.05 -3.72
CA SER A 519 20.15 46.51 -3.88
C SER A 519 20.27 47.18 -2.52
N GLY A 520 21.41 47.82 -2.26
CA GLY A 520 21.72 48.51 -1.01
C GLY A 520 21.53 50.03 -1.01
N LYS A 521 21.12 50.65 -2.13
CA LYS A 521 21.11 52.12 -2.28
C LYS A 521 19.76 52.76 -1.93
N ASP A 522 19.79 53.79 -1.08
CA ASP A 522 18.61 54.49 -0.58
C ASP A 522 18.18 55.74 -1.36
N SER A 523 19.00 56.25 -2.29
CA SER A 523 18.79 57.65 -2.71
C SER A 523 17.77 57.87 -3.83
N TYR A 524 17.51 56.88 -4.71
CA TYR A 524 16.36 56.84 -5.66
C TYR A 524 16.02 55.41 -6.16
N GLY A 525 16.49 54.34 -5.48
CA GLY A 525 16.59 53.00 -6.07
C GLY A 525 16.07 51.82 -5.24
N GLY A 526 15.49 52.05 -4.06
CA GLY A 526 14.89 51.03 -3.19
C GLY A 526 15.88 49.99 -2.62
N LYS A 527 15.76 49.70 -1.32
CA LYS A 527 16.43 48.55 -0.70
C LYS A 527 15.61 47.31 -1.01
N PHE A 528 16.17 46.37 -1.77
CA PHE A 528 15.44 45.17 -2.16
C PHE A 528 16.33 43.94 -2.37
N VAL A 529 15.72 42.77 -2.32
CA VAL A 529 16.30 41.49 -2.71
C VAL A 529 15.35 40.80 -3.68
N ASN A 530 15.83 40.50 -4.89
CA ASN A 530 15.16 39.59 -5.82
C ASN A 530 15.72 38.20 -5.58
N PHE A 531 14.86 37.21 -5.36
CA PHE A 531 15.29 35.85 -5.04
C PHE A 531 14.37 34.79 -5.66
N THR A 532 14.87 33.57 -5.74
CA THR A 532 14.13 32.39 -6.20
C THR A 532 14.38 31.24 -5.23
N GLY A 533 13.31 30.57 -4.81
CA GLY A 533 13.38 29.34 -4.02
C GLY A 533 13.69 28.12 -4.88
N ASN A 534 14.24 27.07 -4.27
CA ASN A 534 14.44 25.77 -4.90
C ASN A 534 13.10 25.05 -5.22
N ALA A 535 13.19 23.91 -5.91
CA ALA A 535 12.04 23.05 -6.16
C ALA A 535 11.35 22.66 -4.83
N GLY A 536 10.02 22.74 -4.80
CA GLY A 536 9.23 22.55 -3.58
C GLY A 536 8.99 23.82 -2.75
N SER A 537 9.61 24.96 -3.10
CA SER A 537 9.37 26.22 -2.39
C SER A 537 7.97 26.80 -2.64
N SER A 538 7.40 27.42 -1.60
CA SER A 538 6.12 28.12 -1.63
C SER A 538 6.17 29.38 -0.75
N PHE A 539 5.54 30.45 -1.23
CA PHE A 539 5.43 31.73 -0.52
C PHE A 539 3.97 32.11 -0.22
N TYR A 540 3.08 31.11 -0.15
CA TYR A 540 1.66 31.32 0.18
C TYR A 540 1.07 30.22 1.08
N ARG A 541 1.85 29.18 1.38
CA ARG A 541 1.41 28.04 2.20
C ARG A 541 2.28 27.96 3.44
N VAL A 542 1.66 27.76 4.59
CA VAL A 542 2.31 27.43 5.86
C VAL A 542 2.13 25.93 6.08
N TYR A 543 3.22 25.24 6.39
CA TYR A 543 3.22 23.90 6.96
C TYR A 543 3.55 24.07 8.43
N THR A 544 2.66 23.60 9.29
CA THR A 544 2.90 23.71 10.72
C THR A 544 3.90 22.62 11.12
N LYS A 545 4.38 22.65 12.36
CA LYS A 545 5.43 21.73 12.81
C LYS A 545 4.99 20.27 12.70
N GLU A 546 3.71 20.00 12.95
CA GLU A 546 3.12 18.65 12.92
C GLU A 546 2.31 18.37 11.63
N GLY A 547 2.20 19.35 10.72
CA GLY A 547 1.49 19.22 9.43
C GLY A 547 0.47 20.29 9.13
#